data_AF-A0A1B0DC33-F1
#
_entry.id   AF-A0A1B0DC33-F1
#
_cell.length_a   1.000
_cell.length_b   1.000
_cell.length_c   1.000
_cell.angle_alpha   90.00
_cell.angle_beta   90.00
_cell.angle_gamma   90.00
#
_symmetry.space_group_name_H-M   'P 1'
#
loop_
_entity.id
_entity.type
_entity.pdbx_description
1 polymer ?
#
loop_
_entity_poly.entity_id
_entity_poly.type
_entity_poly.pdbx_seq_one_letter_code
_entity_poly.pdbx_strand_id
1 'polypeptide(L)'
;AASQFQLTPFAAVVPHKNTPIRTWTEYHLSCHDAPSRFVYILSKGNRSRPYILPEDLAPLVQDVVETHPGLAFLKEAAEFHSRYVHTVIARIFYSVNRSWSGRITVSELRRSNLLQVIQLLEEEEDINQIMAYFSYEHFYVIYCKFWELDRDHDLLIDQNDLARHNDHALSLRMIERIFSGCVTRGGMKNRNMGPNGPRITYTDFVWFLLSEEDKSNPTAIEYWFRCMDLDGEVHSGISVETTTQRIQSTVHQFPNSQIHRDEFHQIVATCGFPVYWRAPLFNCTQHTPSGCVDGYKFVDFWKQ
;
A
#
# COMPACT_ATOMS: atom_id res chain seq x y z
N ALA A 1 32.10 -8.21 -4.49
CA ALA A 1 32.10 -6.74 -4.61
C ALA A 1 30.65 -6.28 -4.57
N ALA A 2 30.12 -6.14 -3.35
CA ALA A 2 28.78 -5.61 -3.10
C ALA A 2 28.93 -4.11 -2.81
N SER A 3 28.17 -3.29 -3.52
CA SER A 3 28.11 -1.85 -3.28
C SER A 3 27.48 -1.62 -1.90
N GLN A 4 28.35 -1.33 -0.93
CA GLN A 4 27.98 -0.80 0.36
C GLN A 4 27.11 0.45 0.15
N PHE A 5 25.84 0.40 0.54
CA PHE A 5 25.18 1.59 1.06
C PHE A 5 25.74 1.82 2.47
N GLN A 6 27.00 2.27 2.53
CA GLN A 6 27.43 3.09 3.64
C GLN A 6 26.49 4.29 3.62
N LEU A 7 25.69 4.43 4.67
CA LEU A 7 25.09 5.71 5.00
C LEU A 7 26.26 6.69 5.08
N THR A 8 26.41 7.53 4.05
CA THR A 8 27.13 8.78 4.24
C THR A 8 26.53 9.41 5.49
N PRO A 9 27.35 9.89 6.46
CA PRO A 9 26.81 10.76 7.49
C PRO A 9 26.05 11.82 6.72
N PHE A 10 24.76 12.02 7.01
CA PHE A 10 24.00 13.08 6.38
C PHE A 10 24.78 14.34 6.69
N ALA A 11 25.57 14.80 5.72
CA ALA A 11 26.23 16.09 5.80
C ALA A 11 25.07 17.02 6.10
N ALA A 12 25.15 17.70 7.25
CA ALA A 12 24.20 18.73 7.61
C ALA A 12 23.91 19.48 6.32
N VAL A 13 22.69 19.33 5.80
CA VAL A 13 22.27 20.05 4.62
C VAL A 13 22.27 21.49 5.10
N VAL A 14 23.41 22.15 4.93
CA VAL A 14 23.54 23.58 5.09
C VAL A 14 22.44 24.09 4.19
N PRO A 15 21.39 24.74 4.74
CA PRO A 15 20.26 25.14 3.94
C PRO A 15 20.83 26.03 2.84
N HIS A 16 20.76 25.54 1.60
CA HIS A 16 21.10 26.37 0.45
C HIS A 16 20.17 27.57 0.56
N LYS A 17 20.78 28.72 0.86
CA LYS A 17 20.13 30.01 0.96
C LYS A 17 19.21 30.19 -0.26
N ASN A 18 17.93 30.41 0.03
CA ASN A 18 16.90 30.90 -0.89
C ASN A 18 16.44 29.97 -2.01
N THR A 19 15.45 29.12 -1.71
CA THR A 19 14.26 29.06 -2.57
C THR A 19 13.01 29.12 -1.68
N PRO A 20 12.54 30.33 -1.30
CA PRO A 20 11.25 30.48 -0.65
C PRO A 20 10.17 29.87 -1.56
N ILE A 21 9.09 29.33 -0.97
CA ILE A 21 7.86 29.02 -1.68
C ILE A 21 7.62 30.15 -2.68
N ARG A 22 7.59 29.84 -3.99
CA ARG A 22 7.29 30.82 -5.04
C ARG A 22 5.91 31.39 -4.71
N THR A 23 5.95 32.54 -4.02
CA THR A 23 4.88 33.41 -3.52
C THR A 23 3.68 32.74 -2.82
N TRP A 24 3.38 33.16 -1.58
CA TRP A 24 2.12 32.84 -0.88
C TRP A 24 0.87 33.15 -1.72
N THR A 25 0.98 34.07 -2.67
CA THR A 25 -0.03 34.38 -3.68
C THR A 25 -0.37 33.17 -4.58
N GLU A 26 0.62 32.40 -5.02
CA GLU A 26 0.41 31.19 -5.84
C GLU A 26 -0.22 30.03 -5.05
N TYR A 27 0.06 29.94 -3.75
CA TYR A 27 -0.53 28.97 -2.84
C TYR A 27 -2.05 29.18 -2.70
N HIS A 28 -2.48 30.43 -2.48
CA HIS A 28 -3.91 30.77 -2.39
C HIS A 28 -4.67 30.60 -3.72
N LEU A 29 -3.99 30.77 -4.86
CA LEU A 29 -4.61 30.64 -6.19
C LEU A 29 -4.80 29.19 -6.65
N SER A 30 -3.99 28.25 -6.16
CA SER A 30 -3.95 26.86 -6.65
C SER A 30 -4.47 25.82 -5.66
N CYS A 31 -4.60 26.16 -4.38
CA CYS A 31 -4.99 25.22 -3.32
C CYS A 31 -6.25 25.71 -2.60
N HIS A 32 -7.40 25.13 -2.93
CA HIS A 32 -8.70 25.59 -2.45
C HIS A 32 -9.16 24.91 -1.15
N ASP A 33 -8.49 23.84 -0.72
CA ASP A 33 -8.84 23.07 0.49
C ASP A 33 -7.60 22.57 1.26
N ALA A 34 -7.79 22.06 2.48
CA ALA A 34 -6.69 21.59 3.32
C ALA A 34 -5.89 20.44 2.66
N PRO A 35 -6.51 19.43 2.02
CA PRO A 35 -5.79 18.40 1.26
C PRO A 35 -4.88 18.94 0.15
N SER A 36 -5.36 19.85 -0.70
CA SER A 36 -4.54 20.43 -1.77
C SER A 36 -3.37 21.25 -1.23
N ARG A 37 -3.60 22.03 -0.17
CA ARG A 37 -2.55 22.78 0.54
C ARG A 37 -1.47 21.85 1.12
N PHE A 38 -1.89 20.77 1.77
CA PHE A 38 -0.98 19.80 2.37
C PHE A 38 -0.11 19.09 1.33
N VAL A 39 -0.72 18.60 0.24
CA VAL A 39 0.02 17.98 -0.88
C VAL A 39 1.00 18.97 -1.51
N TYR A 40 0.60 20.22 -1.71
CA TYR A 40 1.48 21.25 -2.28
C TYR A 40 2.70 21.54 -1.39
N ILE A 41 2.51 21.62 -0.07
CA ILE A 41 3.61 21.86 0.88
C ILE A 41 4.58 20.67 0.86
N LEU A 42 4.07 19.45 1.00
CA LEU A 42 4.91 18.25 1.02
C LEU A 42 5.59 17.96 -0.32
N SER A 43 4.96 18.34 -1.44
CA SER A 43 5.61 18.28 -2.75
C SER A 43 6.62 19.40 -3.00
N LYS A 44 6.90 20.24 -2.00
CA LYS A 44 7.80 21.41 -2.05
C LYS A 44 7.40 22.40 -3.15
N GLY A 45 6.09 22.54 -3.37
CA GLY A 45 5.50 23.38 -4.41
C GLY A 45 5.69 22.86 -5.84
N ASN A 46 6.12 21.61 -6.02
CA ASN A 46 6.30 21.03 -7.35
C ASN A 46 4.96 20.66 -7.99
N ARG A 47 4.48 21.52 -8.90
CA ARG A 47 3.21 21.34 -9.61
C ARG A 47 3.19 20.16 -10.59
N SER A 48 4.33 19.71 -11.10
CA SER A 48 4.38 18.52 -11.95
C SER A 48 4.23 17.22 -11.14
N ARG A 49 4.14 17.32 -9.81
CA ARG A 49 4.04 16.21 -8.88
C ARG A 49 2.90 16.45 -7.86
N PRO A 50 1.63 16.40 -8.28
CA PRO A 50 0.47 16.66 -7.41
C PRO A 50 0.15 15.46 -6.51
N TYR A 51 1.16 14.86 -5.89
CA TYR A 51 1.07 13.68 -5.03
C TYR A 51 2.23 13.60 -4.05
N ILE A 52 2.01 12.92 -2.93
CA ILE A 52 2.97 12.69 -1.86
C ILE A 52 3.61 11.30 -2.05
N LEU A 53 4.94 11.26 -1.94
CA LEU A 53 5.74 10.03 -1.87
C LEU A 53 6.11 9.75 -0.40
N PRO A 54 6.50 8.51 -0.04
CA PRO A 54 6.87 8.16 1.33
C PRO A 54 7.91 9.10 1.95
N GLU A 55 8.96 9.45 1.19
CA GLU A 55 10.03 10.34 1.60
C GLU A 55 9.59 11.78 1.89
N ASP A 56 8.46 12.22 1.33
CA ASP A 56 7.94 13.56 1.59
C ASP A 56 7.29 13.66 2.98
N LEU A 57 6.84 12.55 3.55
CA LEU A 57 6.27 12.51 4.90
C LEU A 57 7.33 12.43 5.99
N ALA A 58 8.57 12.06 5.67
CA ALA A 58 9.63 11.89 6.66
C ALA A 58 9.88 13.15 7.52
N PRO A 59 10.00 14.37 6.95
CA PRO A 59 10.19 15.57 7.75
C PRO A 59 9.03 15.85 8.72
N LEU A 60 7.78 15.56 8.31
CA LEU A 60 6.61 15.73 9.17
C LEU A 60 6.66 14.77 10.36
N VAL A 61 6.93 13.48 10.11
CA VAL A 61 6.96 12.48 11.19
C VAL A 61 8.16 12.69 12.12
N GLN A 62 9.30 13.14 11.58
CA GLN A 62 10.46 13.53 12.40
C GLN A 62 10.11 14.67 13.36
N ASP A 63 9.46 15.73 12.86
CA ASP A 63 9.02 16.85 13.69
C ASP A 63 8.07 16.39 14.81
N VAL A 64 7.16 15.45 14.52
CA VAL A 64 6.30 14.83 15.54
C VAL A 64 7.10 14.09 16.61
N VAL A 65 8.12 13.31 16.25
CA VAL A 65 9.02 12.65 17.23
C VAL A 65 9.80 13.69 18.05
N GLU A 66 10.20 14.80 17.43
CA GLU A 66 10.99 15.86 18.05
C GLU A 66 10.16 16.79 18.95
N THR A 67 8.85 16.90 18.77
CA THR A 67 8.02 17.89 19.46
C THR A 67 6.95 17.28 20.37
N HIS A 68 6.41 16.11 20.04
CA HIS A 68 5.30 15.54 20.79
C HIS A 68 5.74 14.99 22.16
N PRO A 69 5.06 15.35 23.27
CA PRO A 69 5.47 14.96 24.62
C PRO A 69 5.48 13.43 24.81
N GLY A 70 4.46 12.73 24.29
CA GLY A 70 4.37 11.26 24.31
C GLY A 70 5.47 10.51 23.55
N LEU A 71 6.36 11.19 22.81
CA LEU A 71 7.50 10.60 22.09
C LEU A 71 8.86 11.12 22.57
N ALA A 72 8.90 11.92 23.65
CA ALA A 72 10.13 12.55 24.11
C ALA A 72 11.28 11.56 24.38
N PHE A 73 10.96 10.35 24.85
CA PHE A 73 11.92 9.28 25.10
C PHE A 73 12.56 8.70 23.83
N LEU A 74 11.91 8.84 22.67
CA LEU A 74 12.35 8.25 21.40
C LEU A 74 13.46 9.07 20.73
N LYS A 75 13.61 10.35 21.12
CA LYS A 75 14.57 11.29 20.52
C LYS A 75 16.01 10.81 20.57
N GLU A 76 16.41 10.22 21.69
CA GLU A 76 17.80 9.78 21.93
C GLU A 76 18.08 8.37 21.36
N ALA A 77 17.04 7.61 21.01
CA ALA A 77 17.14 6.24 20.53
C ALA A 77 17.13 6.18 18.99
N ALA A 78 18.25 6.52 18.35
CA ALA A 78 18.34 6.69 16.89
C ALA A 78 17.81 5.50 16.05
N GLU A 79 18.05 4.26 16.48
CA GLU A 79 17.55 3.07 15.77
C GLU A 79 16.02 2.98 15.84
N PHE A 80 15.45 3.07 17.04
CA PHE A 80 14.00 3.04 17.25
C PHE A 80 13.31 4.25 16.61
N HIS A 81 13.95 5.41 16.63
CA HIS A 81 13.47 6.61 15.95
C HIS A 81 13.26 6.33 14.46
N SER A 82 14.31 5.86 13.76
CA SER A 82 14.21 5.59 12.32
C SER A 82 13.13 4.55 12.01
N ARG A 83 13.02 3.50 12.84
CA ARG A 83 12.02 2.44 12.68
C ARG A 83 10.60 2.95 12.89
N TYR A 84 10.38 3.78 13.90
CA TYR A 84 9.09 4.41 14.15
C TYR A 84 8.66 5.28 12.97
N VAL A 85 9.55 6.12 12.43
CA VAL A 85 9.27 6.96 11.26
C VAL A 85 8.83 6.12 10.07
N HIS A 86 9.57 5.05 9.75
CA HIS A 86 9.20 4.14 8.65
C HIS A 86 7.85 3.46 8.89
N THR A 87 7.55 3.03 10.12
CA THR A 87 6.28 2.37 10.46
C THR A 87 5.10 3.33 10.33
N VAL A 88 5.21 4.56 10.84
CA VAL A 88 4.14 5.57 10.69
C VAL A 88 3.87 5.85 9.21
N ILE A 89 4.91 6.07 8.40
CA ILE A 89 4.76 6.29 6.95
C ILE A 89 4.14 5.07 6.27
N ALA A 90 4.56 3.86 6.64
CA ALA A 90 4.00 2.63 6.11
C ALA A 90 2.50 2.51 6.41
N ARG A 91 2.09 2.81 7.65
CA ARG A 91 0.69 2.82 8.11
C ARG A 91 -0.15 3.89 7.40
N ILE A 92 0.40 5.11 7.23
CA ILE A 92 -0.26 6.18 6.48
C ILE A 92 -0.55 5.70 5.05
N PHE A 93 0.45 5.16 4.36
CA PHE A 93 0.26 4.68 3.01
C PHE A 93 -0.69 3.47 2.93
N TYR A 94 -0.63 2.57 3.92
CA TYR A 94 -1.53 1.43 4.01
C TYR A 94 -3.01 1.88 4.02
N SER A 95 -3.34 2.86 4.85
CA SER A 95 -4.72 3.35 4.95
C SER A 95 -5.12 4.35 3.85
N VAL A 96 -4.22 5.24 3.43
CA VAL A 96 -4.56 6.37 2.55
C VAL A 96 -4.38 6.04 1.06
N ASN A 97 -3.29 5.35 0.68
CA ASN A 97 -2.98 5.08 -0.73
C ASN A 97 -3.73 3.85 -1.26
N ARG A 98 -5.06 3.96 -1.34
CA ARG A 98 -5.93 2.87 -1.80
C ARG A 98 -5.67 2.43 -3.24
N SER A 99 -5.03 3.26 -4.06
CA SER A 99 -4.65 2.91 -5.43
C SER A 99 -3.43 1.98 -5.55
N TRP A 100 -2.70 1.68 -4.47
CA TRP A 100 -1.43 0.92 -4.50
C TRP A 100 -0.34 1.55 -5.38
N SER A 101 -0.53 2.79 -5.81
CA SER A 101 0.37 3.47 -6.76
C SER A 101 1.70 3.92 -6.13
N GLY A 102 1.81 3.88 -4.79
CA GLY A 102 2.91 4.48 -4.05
C GLY A 102 2.88 6.00 -4.05
N ARG A 103 1.76 6.61 -4.45
CA ARG A 103 1.58 8.06 -4.59
C ARG A 103 0.26 8.50 -3.98
N ILE A 104 0.29 9.16 -2.83
CA ILE A 104 -0.93 9.70 -2.22
C ILE A 104 -1.36 10.96 -2.98
N THR A 105 -2.50 10.87 -3.66
CA THR A 105 -3.11 11.99 -4.38
C THR A 105 -3.95 12.87 -3.46
N VAL A 106 -4.27 14.10 -3.90
CA VAL A 106 -5.22 14.99 -3.19
C VAL A 106 -6.57 14.30 -2.96
N SER A 107 -7.05 13.53 -3.94
CA SER A 107 -8.32 12.82 -3.85
C SER A 107 -8.32 11.69 -2.83
N GLU A 108 -7.22 10.93 -2.72
CA GLU A 108 -7.05 9.92 -1.67
C GLU A 108 -6.96 10.57 -0.30
N LEU A 109 -6.18 11.65 -0.17
CA LEU A 109 -6.05 12.39 1.07
C LEU A 109 -7.41 12.93 1.55
N ARG A 110 -8.22 13.49 0.64
CA ARG A 110 -9.57 14.00 0.95
C ARG A 110 -10.54 12.93 1.45
N ARG A 111 -10.36 11.68 1.04
CA ARG A 111 -11.19 10.54 1.49
C ARG A 111 -10.66 9.87 2.76
N SER A 112 -9.51 10.32 3.27
CA SER A 112 -8.88 9.77 4.47
C SER A 112 -9.12 10.67 5.69
N ASN A 113 -8.82 10.15 6.87
CA ASN A 113 -8.80 10.90 8.12
C ASN A 113 -7.41 11.46 8.48
N LEU A 114 -6.40 11.38 7.59
CA LEU A 114 -5.01 11.73 7.95
C LEU A 114 -4.87 13.15 8.51
N LEU A 115 -5.50 14.14 7.86
CA LEU A 115 -5.40 15.54 8.33
C LEU A 115 -6.09 15.77 9.68
N GLN A 116 -7.19 15.04 9.94
CA GLN A 116 -7.90 15.10 11.21
C GLN A 116 -7.05 14.50 12.33
N VAL A 117 -6.37 13.38 12.05
CA VAL A 117 -5.47 12.74 13.01
C VAL A 117 -4.21 13.58 13.26
N ILE A 118 -3.68 14.27 12.24
CA ILE A 118 -2.57 15.21 12.44
C ILE A 118 -2.98 16.35 13.37
N GLN A 119 -4.20 16.88 13.24
CA GLN A 119 -4.69 17.90 14.15
C GLN A 119 -4.81 17.38 15.60
N LEU A 120 -5.21 16.12 15.78
CA LEU A 120 -5.34 15.50 17.10
C LEU A 120 -3.99 15.41 17.86
N LEU A 121 -2.86 15.38 17.16
CA LEU A 121 -1.52 15.40 17.78
C LEU A 121 -1.25 16.66 18.62
N GLU A 122 -1.96 17.76 18.36
CA GLU A 122 -1.83 18.98 19.15
C GLU A 122 -2.66 18.93 20.45
N GLU A 123 -3.70 18.10 20.49
CA GLU A 123 -4.68 18.06 21.58
C GLU A 123 -4.45 16.90 22.55
N GLU A 124 -3.88 15.79 22.07
CA GLU A 124 -3.75 14.54 22.84
C GLU A 124 -2.28 14.27 23.21
N GLU A 125 -1.95 14.36 24.50
CA GLU A 125 -0.57 14.19 24.99
C GLU A 125 -0.13 12.72 25.00
N ASP A 126 -1.06 11.77 25.18
CA ASP A 126 -0.76 10.34 25.11
C ASP A 126 -0.83 9.87 23.65
N ILE A 127 0.35 9.75 23.03
CA ILE A 127 0.50 9.32 21.63
C ILE A 127 -0.18 7.96 21.36
N ASN A 128 -0.36 7.12 22.39
CA ASN A 128 -1.01 5.83 22.21
C ASN A 128 -2.52 5.94 22.05
N GLN A 129 -3.18 6.99 22.57
CA GLN A 129 -4.61 7.24 22.29
C GLN A 129 -4.85 7.57 20.80
N ILE A 130 -3.83 8.07 20.10
CA ILE A 130 -3.84 8.31 18.66
C ILE A 130 -3.56 6.99 17.92
N MET A 131 -4.55 6.09 17.98
CA MET A 131 -4.43 4.72 17.46
C MET A 131 -4.11 4.68 15.97
N ALA A 132 -4.66 5.62 15.19
CA ALA A 132 -4.40 5.76 13.76
C ALA A 132 -3.01 6.35 13.52
N TYR A 133 -2.20 5.64 12.75
CA TYR A 133 -0.87 6.04 12.28
C TYR A 133 0.23 6.14 13.34
N PHE A 134 0.02 6.90 14.42
CA PHE A 134 1.07 7.40 15.30
C PHE A 134 1.26 6.63 16.63
N SER A 135 0.31 5.79 17.06
CA SER A 135 0.48 5.00 18.29
C SER A 135 1.82 4.26 18.36
N TYR A 136 2.58 4.55 19.43
CA TYR A 136 3.88 3.95 19.71
C TYR A 136 3.75 2.47 20.10
N GLU A 137 2.72 2.12 20.87
CA GLU A 137 2.43 0.72 21.21
C GLU A 137 2.23 -0.15 19.97
N HIS A 138 1.46 0.33 18.98
CA HIS A 138 1.31 -0.37 17.71
C HIS A 138 2.64 -0.54 16.98
N PHE A 139 3.47 0.50 16.95
CA PHE A 139 4.82 0.41 16.39
C PHE A 139 5.66 -0.65 17.12
N TYR A 140 5.67 -0.63 18.45
CA TYR A 140 6.50 -1.50 19.26
C TYR A 140 6.14 -2.97 19.03
N VAL A 141 4.85 -3.32 18.97
CA VAL A 141 4.40 -4.68 18.66
C VAL A 141 4.87 -5.12 17.27
N ILE A 142 4.74 -4.27 16.26
CA ILE A 142 5.20 -4.57 14.89
C ILE A 142 6.71 -4.79 14.87
N TYR A 143 7.47 -3.92 15.54
CA TYR A 143 8.93 -4.01 15.58
C TYR A 143 9.42 -5.26 16.33
N CYS A 144 8.82 -5.60 17.47
CA CYS A 144 9.15 -6.83 18.20
C CYS A 144 8.93 -8.08 17.33
N LYS A 145 7.78 -8.17 16.65
CA LYS A 145 7.49 -9.30 15.74
C LYS A 145 8.49 -9.38 14.58
N PHE A 146 8.97 -8.24 14.08
CA PHE A 146 10.03 -8.24 13.06
C PHE A 146 11.36 -8.74 13.63
N TRP A 147 11.76 -8.19 14.78
CA TRP A 147 13.04 -8.47 15.45
C TRP A 147 13.18 -9.95 15.84
N GLU A 148 12.08 -10.61 16.23
CA GLU A 148 12.06 -12.05 16.52
C GLU A 148 12.37 -12.93 15.28
N LEU A 149 12.06 -12.42 14.09
CA LEU A 149 12.28 -13.12 12.82
C LEU A 149 13.68 -12.84 12.26
N ASP A 150 14.11 -11.58 12.23
CA ASP A 150 15.42 -11.09 11.75
C ASP A 150 16.54 -11.36 12.77
N ARG A 151 17.00 -12.62 12.82
CA ARG A 151 18.01 -13.09 13.78
C ARG A 151 19.44 -12.68 13.43
N ASP A 152 19.74 -12.45 12.16
CA ASP A 152 21.03 -11.99 11.67
C ASP A 152 21.14 -10.45 11.64
N HIS A 153 20.05 -9.75 11.98
CA HIS A 153 19.97 -8.29 12.11
C HIS A 153 20.39 -7.56 10.83
N ASP A 154 20.10 -8.17 9.68
CA ASP A 154 20.38 -7.59 8.36
C ASP A 154 19.25 -6.69 7.86
N LEU A 155 18.17 -6.57 8.64
CA LEU A 155 16.99 -5.75 8.40
C LEU A 155 16.15 -6.22 7.21
N LEU A 156 16.36 -7.48 6.82
CA LEU A 156 15.62 -8.20 5.81
C LEU A 156 15.03 -9.47 6.44
N ILE A 157 13.95 -9.95 5.84
CA ILE A 157 13.33 -11.23 6.21
C ILE A 157 13.33 -12.08 4.95
N ASP A 158 13.78 -13.32 5.05
CA ASP A 158 13.64 -14.33 4.01
C ASP A 158 12.40 -15.24 4.23
N GLN A 159 12.17 -16.16 3.30
CA GLN A 159 11.00 -17.04 3.37
C GLN A 159 11.03 -17.98 4.59
N ASN A 160 12.22 -18.44 5.00
CA ASN A 160 12.38 -19.31 6.18
C ASN A 160 12.16 -18.52 7.46
N ASP A 161 12.57 -17.26 7.48
CA ASP A 161 12.28 -16.34 8.57
C ASP A 161 10.78 -16.15 8.70
N LEU A 162 10.10 -15.76 7.62
CA LEU A 162 8.64 -15.54 7.64
C LEU A 162 7.86 -16.82 7.96
N ALA A 163 8.35 -17.99 7.56
CA ALA A 163 7.71 -19.27 7.89
C ALA A 163 7.61 -19.51 9.40
N ARG A 164 8.51 -18.96 10.21
CA ARG A 164 8.47 -19.09 11.68
C ARG A 164 7.41 -18.20 12.35
N HIS A 165 6.80 -17.28 11.60
CA HIS A 165 5.75 -16.40 12.12
C HIS A 165 4.51 -17.19 12.57
N ASN A 166 4.00 -16.89 13.78
CA ASN A 166 2.80 -17.50 14.38
C ASN A 166 2.79 -19.04 14.27
N ASP A 167 3.87 -19.71 14.70
CA ASP A 167 3.97 -21.18 14.71
C ASP A 167 3.68 -21.84 13.35
N HIS A 168 4.19 -21.26 12.26
CA HIS A 168 3.97 -21.75 10.90
C HIS A 168 2.50 -21.73 10.44
N ALA A 169 1.70 -20.77 10.93
CA ALA A 169 0.30 -20.62 10.55
C ALA A 169 0.10 -20.36 9.05
N LEU A 170 1.06 -19.70 8.38
CA LEU A 170 1.00 -19.44 6.95
C LEU A 170 1.57 -20.59 6.13
N SER A 171 0.81 -21.03 5.13
CA SER A 171 1.29 -22.04 4.19
C SER A 171 2.51 -21.55 3.40
N LEU A 172 3.46 -22.45 3.12
CA LEU A 172 4.66 -22.15 2.33
C LEU A 172 4.33 -21.56 0.95
N ARG A 173 3.25 -22.03 0.31
CA ARG A 173 2.78 -21.47 -0.96
C ARG A 173 2.42 -20.00 -0.82
N MET A 174 1.72 -19.62 0.24
CA MET A 174 1.36 -18.22 0.47
C MET A 174 2.60 -17.36 0.77
N ILE A 175 3.57 -17.92 1.50
CA ILE A 175 4.85 -17.26 1.73
C ILE A 175 5.57 -17.00 0.40
N GLU A 176 5.67 -18.00 -0.49
CA GLU A 176 6.24 -17.80 -1.83
C GLU A 176 5.56 -16.67 -2.61
N ARG A 177 4.23 -16.53 -2.48
CA ARG A 177 3.45 -15.43 -3.10
C ARG A 177 3.81 -14.06 -2.54
N ILE A 178 3.95 -13.93 -1.22
CA ILE A 178 4.37 -12.66 -0.59
C ILE A 178 5.72 -12.19 -1.17
N PHE A 179 6.63 -13.15 -1.42
CA PHE A 179 7.96 -12.89 -1.97
C PHE A 179 8.01 -12.87 -3.51
N SER A 180 6.88 -13.05 -4.22
CA SER A 180 6.82 -12.99 -5.69
C SER A 180 6.94 -11.56 -6.23
N GLY A 181 6.63 -10.58 -5.38
CA GLY A 181 6.57 -9.16 -5.73
C GLY A 181 5.17 -8.66 -6.08
N CYS A 182 4.12 -9.48 -5.91
CA CYS A 182 2.72 -9.07 -6.10
C CYS A 182 2.23 -8.04 -5.08
N VAL A 183 2.88 -7.98 -3.91
CA VAL A 183 2.53 -7.10 -2.78
C VAL A 183 3.68 -6.21 -2.30
N THR A 184 4.87 -6.31 -2.91
CA THR A 184 6.03 -5.47 -2.54
C THR A 184 6.01 -4.15 -3.31
N ARG A 185 6.45 -3.06 -2.66
CA ARG A 185 6.50 -1.74 -3.31
C ARG A 185 7.51 -1.74 -4.46
N GLY A 186 7.09 -1.25 -5.63
CA GLY A 186 7.88 -1.31 -6.88
C GLY A 186 7.54 -2.51 -7.79
N GLY A 187 6.67 -3.41 -7.32
CA GLY A 187 6.17 -4.57 -8.08
C GLY A 187 7.23 -5.62 -8.38
N MET A 188 6.90 -6.58 -9.25
CA MET A 188 7.75 -7.72 -9.61
C MET A 188 9.14 -7.35 -10.14
N LYS A 189 9.32 -6.15 -10.70
CA LYS A 189 10.60 -5.69 -11.25
C LYS A 189 11.61 -5.29 -10.19
N ASN A 190 11.15 -5.07 -8.94
CA ASN A 190 11.97 -4.58 -7.86
C ASN A 190 12.07 -5.58 -6.70
N ARG A 191 12.04 -6.89 -7.02
CA ARG A 191 12.25 -7.94 -6.02
C ARG A 191 13.64 -7.78 -5.42
N ASN A 192 13.70 -7.66 -4.11
CA ASN A 192 14.98 -7.62 -3.40
C ASN A 192 15.55 -9.05 -3.38
N MET A 193 16.59 -9.30 -4.18
CA MET A 193 17.23 -10.61 -4.29
C MET A 193 18.48 -10.64 -3.42
N GLY A 194 18.46 -11.49 -2.40
CA GLY A 194 19.62 -11.80 -1.58
C GLY A 194 20.36 -13.05 -2.07
N PRO A 195 21.49 -13.40 -1.42
CA PRO A 195 22.29 -14.59 -1.76
C PRO A 195 21.49 -15.90 -1.68
N ASN A 196 20.50 -15.95 -0.79
CA ASN A 196 19.69 -17.14 -0.49
C ASN A 196 18.26 -17.07 -1.06
N GLY A 197 18.00 -16.14 -1.98
CA GLY A 197 16.68 -15.97 -2.60
C GLY A 197 16.03 -14.61 -2.30
N PRO A 198 14.72 -14.46 -2.57
CA PRO A 198 14.03 -13.19 -2.37
C PRO A 198 13.96 -12.83 -0.88
N ARG A 199 14.11 -11.54 -0.59
CA ARG A 199 14.05 -10.92 0.73
C ARG A 199 12.95 -9.85 0.73
N ILE A 200 12.35 -9.57 1.88
CA ILE A 200 11.46 -8.42 2.07
C ILE A 200 12.07 -7.44 3.08
N THR A 201 11.77 -6.15 2.91
CA THR A 201 12.24 -5.12 3.84
C THR A 201 11.34 -5.04 5.07
N TYR A 202 11.80 -4.33 6.11
CA TYR A 202 10.95 -3.98 7.26
C TYR A 202 9.63 -3.31 6.87
N THR A 203 9.64 -2.42 5.87
CA THR A 203 8.42 -1.73 5.41
C THR A 203 7.44 -2.71 4.74
N ASP A 204 7.95 -3.69 4.00
CA ASP A 204 7.12 -4.74 3.42
C ASP A 204 6.55 -5.66 4.51
N PHE A 205 7.34 -5.96 5.55
CA PHE A 205 6.87 -6.71 6.71
C PHE A 205 5.76 -5.99 7.48
N VAL A 206 5.84 -4.66 7.63
CA VAL A 206 4.76 -3.88 8.26
C VAL A 206 3.45 -4.06 7.48
N TRP A 207 3.50 -4.04 6.14
CA TRP A 207 2.32 -4.28 5.30
C TRP A 207 1.78 -5.70 5.47
N PHE A 208 2.66 -6.70 5.45
CA PHE A 208 2.31 -8.08 5.73
C PHE A 208 1.58 -8.21 7.07
N LEU A 209 2.16 -7.68 8.15
CA LEU A 209 1.63 -7.85 9.49
C LEU A 209 0.28 -7.14 9.67
N LEU A 210 0.13 -5.93 9.15
CA LEU A 210 -1.15 -5.22 9.16
C LEU A 210 -2.25 -5.97 8.39
N SER A 211 -1.89 -6.61 7.27
CA SER A 211 -2.82 -7.43 6.49
C SER A 211 -3.12 -8.79 7.13
N GLU A 212 -2.20 -9.33 7.92
CA GLU A 212 -2.37 -10.60 8.62
C GLU A 212 -3.27 -10.46 9.85
N GLU A 213 -3.09 -9.41 10.66
CA GLU A 213 -3.83 -9.17 11.91
C GLU A 213 -5.31 -8.78 11.67
N ASP A 214 -5.61 -8.03 10.61
CA ASP A 214 -6.99 -7.66 10.24
C ASP A 214 -7.28 -7.91 8.76
N LYS A 215 -7.66 -9.15 8.44
CA LYS A 215 -8.05 -9.56 7.08
C LYS A 215 -9.39 -8.98 6.62
N SER A 216 -10.15 -8.31 7.49
CA SER A 216 -11.40 -7.64 7.14
C SER A 216 -11.18 -6.24 6.58
N ASN A 217 -9.99 -5.66 6.82
CA ASN A 217 -9.60 -4.38 6.28
C ASN A 217 -9.59 -4.41 4.73
N PRO A 218 -10.17 -3.43 4.03
CA PRO A 218 -10.14 -3.38 2.56
C PRO A 218 -8.73 -3.51 1.95
N THR A 219 -7.70 -2.95 2.59
CA THR A 219 -6.31 -3.08 2.15
C THR A 219 -5.80 -4.50 2.31
N ALA A 220 -6.16 -5.18 3.39
CA ALA A 220 -5.78 -6.56 3.64
C ALA A 220 -6.46 -7.52 2.65
N ILE A 221 -7.73 -7.29 2.33
CA ILE A 221 -8.45 -8.06 1.31
C ILE A 221 -7.72 -7.96 -0.03
N GLU A 222 -7.34 -6.76 -0.45
CA GLU A 222 -6.55 -6.54 -1.67
C GLU A 222 -5.16 -7.19 -1.61
N TYR A 223 -4.49 -7.12 -0.44
CA TYR A 223 -3.20 -7.76 -0.22
C TYR A 223 -3.26 -9.27 -0.46
N TRP A 224 -4.20 -9.96 0.20
CA TRP A 224 -4.35 -11.41 0.06
C TRP A 224 -4.89 -11.82 -1.30
N PHE A 225 -5.76 -10.99 -1.90
CA PHE A 225 -6.23 -11.21 -3.27
C PHE A 225 -5.06 -11.23 -4.25
N ARG A 226 -4.15 -10.25 -4.19
CA ARG A 226 -2.94 -10.19 -5.04
C ARG A 226 -2.04 -11.41 -4.85
N CYS A 227 -1.94 -11.93 -3.63
CA CYS A 227 -1.22 -13.18 -3.37
C CYS A 227 -1.92 -14.40 -3.98
N MET A 228 -3.26 -14.47 -3.95
CA MET A 228 -4.03 -15.60 -4.48
C MET A 228 -4.22 -15.58 -5.99
N ASP A 229 -4.17 -14.39 -6.62
CA ASP A 229 -4.31 -14.20 -8.05
C ASP A 229 -3.04 -14.66 -8.79
N LEU A 230 -2.99 -15.96 -9.09
CA LEU A 230 -1.92 -16.60 -9.87
C LEU A 230 -1.97 -16.23 -11.35
N ASP A 231 -3.15 -15.89 -11.87
CA ASP A 231 -3.37 -15.61 -13.29
C ASP A 231 -2.96 -14.19 -13.66
N GLY A 232 -2.95 -13.28 -12.67
CA GLY A 232 -2.23 -12.01 -12.70
C GLY A 232 -0.70 -12.16 -12.84
N GLU A 233 -0.13 -13.37 -12.62
CA GLU A 233 1.30 -13.66 -12.71
C GLU A 233 1.76 -14.45 -13.93
N VAL A 234 0.87 -15.11 -14.68
CA VAL A 234 1.27 -15.92 -15.86
C VAL A 234 1.26 -15.12 -17.17
N HIS A 235 0.80 -13.87 -17.19
CA HIS A 235 0.73 -13.09 -18.42
C HIS A 235 1.23 -11.65 -18.28
N SER A 236 2.47 -11.47 -17.83
CA SER A 236 3.24 -10.24 -18.07
C SER A 236 3.53 -10.05 -19.58
N GLY A 237 2.47 -9.84 -20.35
CA GLY A 237 2.40 -9.74 -21.81
C GLY A 237 0.97 -9.61 -22.34
N ILE A 238 -0.05 -9.90 -21.53
CA ILE A 238 -1.46 -9.59 -21.83
C ILE A 238 -1.78 -8.39 -20.95
N SER A 239 -1.80 -7.20 -21.53
CA SER A 239 -2.20 -6.01 -20.79
C SER A 239 -3.67 -6.15 -20.34
N VAL A 240 -4.11 -5.35 -19.37
CA VAL A 240 -5.53 -5.27 -18.97
C VAL A 240 -6.43 -5.14 -20.21
N GLU A 241 -5.95 -4.50 -21.28
CA GLU A 241 -6.60 -4.44 -22.59
C GLU A 241 -6.79 -5.82 -23.24
N THR A 242 -5.81 -6.73 -23.20
CA THR A 242 -5.95 -8.08 -23.80
C THR A 242 -6.88 -8.99 -22.99
N THR A 243 -6.94 -8.87 -21.65
CA THR A 243 -7.98 -9.57 -20.86
C THR A 243 -9.36 -8.96 -21.08
N THR A 244 -9.45 -7.63 -21.13
CA THR A 244 -10.70 -6.92 -21.48
C THR A 244 -11.19 -7.31 -22.87
N GLN A 245 -10.30 -7.43 -23.85
CA GLN A 245 -10.63 -7.92 -25.19
C GLN A 245 -11.16 -9.35 -25.17
N ARG A 246 -10.54 -10.25 -24.38
CA ARG A 246 -11.03 -11.63 -24.22
C ARG A 246 -12.41 -11.68 -23.57
N ILE A 247 -12.63 -10.91 -22.50
CA ILE A 247 -13.96 -10.78 -21.86
C ILE A 247 -14.98 -10.24 -22.87
N GLN A 248 -14.64 -9.20 -23.62
CA GLN A 248 -15.49 -8.68 -24.68
C GLN A 248 -15.80 -9.77 -25.72
N SER A 249 -14.81 -10.49 -26.23
CA SER A 249 -15.03 -11.58 -27.18
C SER A 249 -15.95 -12.67 -26.62
N THR A 250 -15.79 -13.06 -25.36
CA THR A 250 -16.68 -14.05 -24.70
C THR A 250 -18.10 -13.49 -24.53
N VAL A 251 -18.25 -12.21 -24.16
CA VAL A 251 -19.56 -11.54 -24.05
C VAL A 251 -20.33 -11.55 -25.37
N HIS A 252 -19.65 -11.34 -26.50
CA HIS A 252 -20.27 -11.35 -27.83
C HIS A 252 -20.75 -12.73 -28.28
N GLN A 253 -20.30 -13.81 -27.63
CA GLN A 253 -20.77 -15.17 -27.92
C GLN A 253 -22.15 -15.45 -27.31
N PHE A 254 -22.57 -14.67 -26.31
CA PHE A 254 -23.88 -14.82 -25.68
C PHE A 254 -24.98 -14.10 -26.47
N PRO A 255 -26.19 -14.70 -26.60
CA PRO A 255 -27.33 -14.05 -27.21
C PRO A 255 -27.63 -12.70 -26.54
N ASN A 256 -27.75 -11.63 -27.34
CA ASN A 256 -27.97 -10.26 -26.87
C ASN A 256 -26.91 -9.73 -25.89
N SER A 257 -25.72 -10.34 -25.83
CA SER A 257 -24.68 -10.04 -24.85
C SER A 257 -25.16 -10.14 -23.40
N GLN A 258 -26.18 -10.97 -23.14
CA GLN A 258 -26.70 -11.23 -21.80
C GLN A 258 -26.19 -12.58 -21.30
N ILE A 259 -25.56 -12.58 -20.13
CA ILE A 259 -24.99 -13.80 -19.55
C ILE A 259 -25.93 -14.32 -18.48
N HIS A 260 -26.49 -15.50 -18.70
CA HIS A 260 -27.31 -16.16 -17.69
C HIS A 260 -26.44 -16.71 -16.57
N ARG A 261 -27.05 -16.86 -15.38
CA ARG A 261 -26.37 -17.41 -14.20
C ARG A 261 -25.69 -18.73 -14.51
N ASP A 262 -26.31 -19.60 -15.30
CA ASP A 262 -25.82 -20.94 -15.68
C ASP A 262 -24.57 -20.91 -16.55
N GLU A 263 -24.42 -19.86 -17.34
CA GLU A 263 -23.33 -19.68 -18.29
C GLU A 263 -22.19 -18.80 -17.75
N PHE A 264 -22.41 -18.15 -16.61
CA PHE A 264 -21.44 -17.22 -16.02
C PHE A 264 -20.10 -17.86 -15.65
N HIS A 265 -20.04 -19.20 -15.54
CA HIS A 265 -18.78 -19.92 -15.38
C HIS A 265 -17.78 -19.65 -16.53
N GLN A 266 -18.27 -19.39 -17.75
CA GLN A 266 -17.42 -19.08 -18.90
C GLN A 266 -16.74 -17.71 -18.75
N ILE A 267 -17.48 -16.72 -18.22
CA ILE A 267 -16.95 -15.39 -17.91
C ILE A 267 -15.90 -15.49 -16.80
N VAL A 268 -16.21 -16.23 -15.73
CA VAL A 268 -15.28 -16.50 -14.61
C VAL A 268 -13.98 -17.13 -15.12
N ALA A 269 -14.08 -18.11 -16.03
CA ALA A 269 -12.92 -18.73 -16.65
C ALA A 269 -12.13 -17.76 -17.55
N THR A 270 -12.81 -16.93 -18.35
CA THR A 270 -12.15 -15.91 -19.18
C THR A 270 -11.43 -14.84 -18.35
N CYS A 271 -11.96 -14.52 -17.17
CA CYS A 271 -11.32 -13.64 -16.19
C CYS A 271 -10.13 -14.28 -15.47
N GLY A 272 -9.88 -15.59 -15.61
CA GLY A 272 -8.82 -16.30 -14.88
C GLY A 272 -9.17 -16.61 -13.42
N PHE A 273 -10.46 -16.69 -13.08
CA PHE A 273 -10.88 -16.98 -11.71
C PHE A 273 -11.24 -18.45 -11.49
N PRO A 274 -11.08 -18.96 -10.25
CA PRO A 274 -11.60 -20.27 -9.87
C PRO A 274 -13.11 -20.37 -10.09
N VAL A 275 -13.61 -21.53 -10.53
CA VAL A 275 -15.04 -21.76 -10.86
C VAL A 275 -15.99 -21.38 -9.73
N TYR A 276 -15.59 -21.53 -8.47
CA TYR A 276 -16.42 -21.18 -7.29
C TYR A 276 -16.64 -19.67 -7.10
N TRP A 277 -15.91 -18.81 -7.83
CA TRP A 277 -16.12 -17.36 -7.82
C TRP A 277 -17.32 -16.92 -8.65
N ARG A 278 -17.94 -17.85 -9.38
CA ARG A 278 -19.14 -17.61 -10.18
C ARG A 278 -20.25 -16.93 -9.39
N ALA A 279 -20.58 -17.41 -8.19
CA ALA A 279 -21.69 -16.84 -7.42
C ALA A 279 -21.35 -15.44 -6.85
N PRO A 280 -20.19 -15.22 -6.19
CA PRO A 280 -19.77 -13.89 -5.76
C PRO A 280 -19.70 -12.87 -6.90
N LEU A 281 -19.06 -13.24 -8.01
CA LEU A 281 -18.84 -12.33 -9.14
C LEU A 281 -20.15 -12.03 -9.88
N PHE A 282 -21.07 -13.00 -10.01
CA PHE A 282 -22.40 -12.74 -10.56
C PHE A 282 -23.16 -11.75 -9.68
N ASN A 283 -23.19 -11.97 -8.37
CA ASN A 283 -23.95 -11.14 -7.43
C ASN A 283 -23.47 -9.68 -7.32
N CYS A 284 -22.19 -9.41 -7.53
CA CYS A 284 -21.65 -8.05 -7.48
C CYS A 284 -21.78 -7.30 -8.82
N THR A 285 -22.27 -7.96 -9.87
CA THR A 285 -22.44 -7.34 -11.20
C THR A 285 -23.87 -6.84 -11.40
N GLN A 286 -24.02 -5.81 -12.24
CA GLN A 286 -25.35 -5.25 -12.50
C GLN A 286 -26.18 -6.21 -13.36
N HIS A 287 -27.37 -6.53 -12.86
CA HIS A 287 -28.32 -7.39 -13.56
C HIS A 287 -29.32 -6.59 -14.40
N THR A 288 -29.75 -7.17 -15.51
CA THR A 288 -30.90 -6.73 -16.29
C THR A 288 -32.21 -7.04 -15.54
N PRO A 289 -33.34 -6.44 -15.93
CA PRO A 289 -34.66 -6.81 -15.39
C PRO A 289 -35.03 -8.30 -15.58
N SER A 290 -34.41 -8.98 -16.55
CA SER A 290 -34.55 -10.43 -16.78
C SER A 290 -33.67 -11.30 -15.88
N GLY A 291 -32.90 -10.70 -14.96
CA GLY A 291 -32.03 -11.42 -14.02
C GLY A 291 -30.72 -11.96 -14.62
N CYS A 292 -30.32 -11.45 -15.78
CA CYS A 292 -29.07 -11.80 -16.46
C CYS A 292 -28.03 -10.71 -16.25
N VAL A 293 -26.75 -11.01 -16.42
CA VAL A 293 -25.71 -9.98 -16.41
C VAL A 293 -25.64 -9.32 -17.78
N ASP A 294 -25.68 -7.99 -17.82
CA ASP A 294 -25.40 -7.22 -19.04
C ASP A 294 -23.90 -7.23 -19.30
N GLY A 295 -23.49 -7.87 -20.41
CA GLY A 295 -22.08 -8.06 -20.72
C GLY A 295 -21.31 -6.77 -21.00
N TYR A 296 -21.96 -5.71 -21.50
CA TYR A 296 -21.29 -4.42 -21.70
C TYR A 296 -21.04 -3.74 -20.35
N LYS A 297 -22.03 -3.76 -19.45
CA LYS A 297 -21.87 -3.27 -18.09
C LYS A 297 -20.86 -4.08 -17.28
N PHE A 298 -20.78 -5.39 -17.52
CA PHE A 298 -19.76 -6.25 -16.93
C PHE A 298 -18.35 -5.84 -17.38
N VAL A 299 -18.16 -5.56 -18.67
CA VAL A 299 -16.88 -5.07 -19.21
C VAL A 299 -16.51 -3.70 -18.61
N ASP A 300 -17.48 -2.81 -18.42
CA ASP A 300 -17.23 -1.51 -17.77
C ASP A 300 -16.92 -1.65 -16.28
N PHE A 301 -17.59 -2.57 -15.58
CA PHE A 301 -17.26 -2.95 -14.20
C PHE A 301 -15.83 -3.48 -14.10
N TRP A 302 -15.38 -4.29 -15.07
CA TRP A 302 -14.03 -4.86 -15.11
C TRP A 302 -12.92 -3.82 -15.33
N LYS A 303 -13.24 -2.71 -16.01
CA LYS A 303 -12.27 -1.64 -16.31
C LYS A 303 -12.06 -0.65 -15.15
N GLN A 304 -12.94 -0.67 -14.14
CA GLN A 304 -12.91 0.22 -12.98
C GLN A 304 -11.95 -0.32 -11.91
#